data_AF-A0A4Z0PBN3-F1
#
_entry.id   AF-A0A4Z0PBN3-F1
#
_cell.length_a   1.000
_cell.length_b   1.000
_cell.length_c   1.000
_cell.angle_alpha   90.00
_cell.angle_beta   90.00
_cell.angle_gamma   90.00
#
_symmetry.space_group_name_H-M   'P 1'
#
loop_
_entity.id
_entity.type
_entity.pdbx_description
1 polymer ?
#
loop_
_entity_poly.entity_id
_entity_poly.type
_entity_poly.pdbx_seq_one_letter_code
_entity_poly.pdbx_strand_id
1 'polypeptide(L)'
;YDIAAIGVSFPGHINPHNGHAAKAGALAYLDDVNLMELFSGLTDLPLVVENDANCAALGEMWRGAGQHYDNLVCITIGTGIGGGIIVGRELYRGAHFHAGEFGVLAVGRNGESMLKIASTSG
;
A
#
# COMPACT_ATOMS: atom_id res chain seq x y z
N TYR A 1 13.32 -8.85 24.01
CA TYR A 1 11.88 -8.51 23.99
C TYR A 1 11.17 -9.64 23.28
N ASP A 2 10.03 -10.07 23.78
CA ASP A 2 9.15 -11.01 23.07
C ASP A 2 8.41 -10.26 21.97
N ILE A 3 8.26 -10.90 20.80
CA ILE A 3 7.56 -10.33 19.64
C ILE A 3 6.06 -10.56 19.82
N ALA A 4 5.26 -9.48 19.81
CA ALA A 4 3.82 -9.55 20.06
C ALA A 4 2.97 -9.79 18.81
N ALA A 5 3.44 -9.37 17.63
CA ALA A 5 2.71 -9.46 16.36
C ALA A 5 3.66 -9.25 15.17
N ILE A 6 3.18 -9.56 13.96
CA ILE A 6 3.87 -9.36 12.69
C ILE A 6 3.05 -8.44 11.80
N GLY A 7 3.68 -7.39 11.27
CA GLY A 7 3.11 -6.55 10.22
C GLY A 7 3.82 -6.81 8.90
N VAL A 8 3.06 -7.04 7.83
CA VAL A 8 3.59 -7.31 6.49
C VAL A 8 3.21 -6.16 5.55
N SER A 9 4.23 -5.47 5.03
CA SER A 9 4.11 -4.54 3.91
C SER A 9 4.23 -5.33 2.62
N PHE A 10 3.20 -5.32 1.77
CA PHE A 10 3.11 -6.20 0.61
C PHE A 10 2.74 -5.43 -0.67
N PRO A 11 3.33 -5.77 -1.83
CA PRO A 11 3.03 -5.08 -3.08
C PRO A 11 1.64 -5.44 -3.62
N GLY A 12 0.99 -4.47 -4.26
CA GLY A 12 -0.29 -4.68 -4.95
C GLY A 12 -1.52 -4.39 -4.11
N HIS A 13 -2.66 -4.94 -4.51
CA HIS A 13 -3.98 -4.59 -3.99
C HIS A 13 -4.41 -5.62 -2.95
N ILE A 14 -4.26 -5.26 -1.68
CA ILE A 14 -4.49 -6.15 -0.54
C ILE A 14 -5.75 -5.71 0.18
N ASN A 15 -6.64 -6.65 0.46
CA ASN A 15 -7.72 -6.45 1.41
C ASN A 15 -7.20 -6.74 2.83
N PRO A 16 -7.01 -5.71 3.67
CA PRO A 16 -6.39 -5.88 4.98
C PRO A 16 -7.34 -6.54 6.01
N HIS A 17 -8.62 -6.70 5.69
CA HIS A 17 -9.59 -7.31 6.61
C HIS A 17 -9.60 -8.83 6.55
N ASN A 18 -9.32 -9.41 5.38
CA ASN A 18 -9.32 -10.86 5.19
C ASN A 18 -8.00 -11.42 4.62
N GLY A 19 -7.04 -10.55 4.28
CA GLY A 19 -5.74 -10.95 3.76
C GLY A 19 -5.71 -11.30 2.27
N HIS A 20 -6.83 -11.15 1.53
CA HIS A 20 -6.89 -11.48 0.11
C HIS A 20 -6.09 -10.49 -0.74
N ALA A 21 -5.13 -11.01 -1.51
CA ALA A 21 -4.37 -10.27 -2.51
C ALA A 21 -5.08 -10.34 -3.86
N ALA A 22 -5.96 -9.39 -4.16
CA ALA A 22 -6.61 -9.31 -5.48
C ALA A 22 -5.59 -9.18 -6.61
N LYS A 23 -4.48 -8.48 -6.33
CA LYS A 23 -3.26 -8.46 -7.14
C LYS A 23 -2.04 -8.38 -6.23
N ALA A 24 -1.04 -9.21 -6.47
CA ALA A 24 0.20 -9.26 -5.70
C ALA A 24 1.36 -8.47 -6.35
N GLY A 25 1.03 -7.54 -7.26
CA GLY A 25 1.99 -6.70 -7.96
C GLY A 25 3.02 -7.52 -8.75
N ALA A 26 4.30 -7.36 -8.40
CA ALA A 26 5.40 -8.10 -9.04
C ALA A 26 5.39 -9.61 -8.71
N LEU A 27 4.65 -10.03 -7.69
CA LEU A 27 4.58 -11.42 -7.23
C LEU A 27 3.32 -12.11 -7.76
N ALA A 28 3.07 -12.05 -9.07
CA ALA A 28 1.82 -12.50 -9.69
C ALA A 28 1.42 -13.97 -9.40
N TYR A 29 2.36 -14.81 -8.97
CA TYR A 29 2.08 -16.19 -8.49
C TYR A 29 1.33 -16.22 -7.15
N LEU A 30 1.17 -15.06 -6.48
CA LEU A 30 0.39 -14.86 -5.27
C LEU A 30 -0.89 -14.04 -5.54
N ASP A 31 -1.25 -13.83 -6.81
CA ASP A 31 -2.57 -13.29 -7.16
C ASP A 31 -3.66 -14.25 -6.64
N ASP A 32 -4.74 -13.67 -6.11
CA ASP A 32 -5.89 -14.36 -5.51
C ASP A 32 -5.57 -15.26 -4.30
N VAL A 33 -4.40 -15.08 -3.68
CA VAL A 33 -4.01 -15.81 -2.47
C VAL A 33 -4.45 -15.05 -1.21
N ASN A 34 -4.86 -15.78 -0.18
CA ASN A 34 -5.01 -15.25 1.17
C ASN A 34 -3.65 -15.22 1.88
N LEU A 35 -3.07 -14.03 2.00
CA LEU A 35 -1.75 -13.83 2.61
C LEU A 35 -1.75 -14.11 4.12
N MET A 36 -2.85 -13.83 4.82
CA MET A 36 -2.95 -14.13 6.25
C MET A 36 -2.92 -15.64 6.49
N GLU A 37 -3.67 -16.42 5.71
CA GLU A 37 -3.63 -17.88 5.77
C GLU A 37 -2.24 -18.41 5.41
N LEU A 38 -1.65 -17.90 4.32
CA LEU A 38 -0.31 -18.29 3.88
C LEU A 38 0.74 -18.10 4.97
N PHE A 39 0.75 -16.95 5.64
CA PHE A 39 1.73 -16.65 6.68
C PHE A 39 1.41 -17.27 8.04
N SER A 40 0.13 -17.51 8.36
CA SER A 40 -0.26 -18.19 9.60
C SER A 40 0.31 -19.61 9.72
N GLY A 41 0.59 -20.28 8.59
CA GLY A 41 1.27 -21.58 8.60
C GLY A 41 2.73 -21.53 9.09
N LEU A 42 3.30 -20.33 9.26
CA LEU A 42 4.70 -20.11 9.64
C LEU A 42 4.85 -19.66 11.10
N THR A 43 3.77 -19.23 11.76
CA THR A 43 3.83 -18.59 13.09
C THR A 43 2.47 -18.55 13.77
N ASP A 44 2.47 -18.69 15.10
CA ASP A 44 1.27 -18.50 15.94
C ASP A 44 1.03 -17.04 16.33
N LEU A 45 1.88 -16.11 15.89
CA LEU A 45 1.76 -14.70 16.21
C LEU A 45 0.64 -14.02 15.39
N PRO A 46 -0.11 -13.07 15.98
CA PRO A 46 -1.06 -12.24 15.25
C PRO A 46 -0.38 -11.54 14.06
N LEU A 47 -1.06 -11.52 12.92
CA LEU A 47 -0.52 -10.98 11.68
C LEU A 47 -1.48 -9.99 11.01
N VAL A 48 -0.93 -8.90 10.51
CA VAL A 48 -1.64 -7.93 9.67
C VAL A 48 -0.87 -7.72 8.37
N VAL A 49 -1.59 -7.52 7.27
CA VAL A 49 -0.99 -7.23 5.96
C VAL A 49 -1.59 -5.94 5.42
N GLU A 50 -0.76 -5.12 4.80
CA GLU A 50 -1.18 -3.87 4.15
C GLU A 50 -0.37 -3.62 2.87
N ASN A 51 -0.91 -2.83 1.96
CA ASN A 51 -0.20 -2.38 0.77
C ASN A 51 1.06 -1.56 1.14
N ASP A 52 2.12 -1.70 0.35
CA ASP A 52 3.41 -1.03 0.56
C ASP A 52 3.37 0.51 0.56
N ALA A 53 2.64 1.13 -0.36
CA ALA A 53 2.46 2.58 -0.41
C ALA A 53 1.64 3.10 0.78
N ASN A 54 0.64 2.34 1.22
CA ASN A 54 -0.09 2.61 2.46
C ASN A 54 0.84 2.51 3.70
N CYS A 55 1.69 1.48 3.76
CA CYS A 55 2.70 1.34 4.81
C CYS A 55 3.68 2.51 4.82
N ALA A 56 4.10 3.01 3.66
CA ALA A 56 4.95 4.20 3.57
C ALA A 56 4.24 5.43 4.16
N ALA A 57 2.95 5.66 3.83
CA ALA A 57 2.16 6.75 4.39
C ALA A 57 2.00 6.64 5.92
N LEU A 58 1.76 5.43 6.43
CA LEU A 58 1.69 5.15 7.87
C LEU A 58 3.04 5.42 8.56
N GLY A 59 4.15 5.05 7.92
CA GLY A 59 5.50 5.35 8.41
C GLY A 59 5.75 6.85 8.51
N GLU A 60 5.40 7.61 7.47
CA GLU A 60 5.49 9.07 7.46
C GLU A 60 4.62 9.72 8.54
N MET A 61 3.41 9.21 8.76
CA MET A 61 2.53 9.66 9.86
C MET A 61 3.09 9.30 11.25
N TRP A 62 3.79 8.17 11.39
CA TRP A 62 4.25 7.69 12.69
C TRP A 62 5.56 8.35 13.16
N ARG A 63 6.53 8.47 12.25
CA ARG A 63 7.91 8.89 12.55
C ARG A 63 8.55 9.79 11.49
N GLY A 64 7.83 10.11 10.41
CA GLY A 64 8.36 10.91 9.32
C GLY A 64 7.79 12.33 9.29
N ALA A 65 7.74 12.92 8.09
CA ALA A 65 7.30 14.30 7.87
C ALA A 65 5.81 14.51 8.19
N GLY A 66 5.04 13.43 8.27
CA GLY A 66 3.61 13.42 8.55
C GLY A 66 3.21 13.49 10.03
N GLN A 67 4.17 13.41 10.97
CA GLN A 67 3.89 13.20 12.39
C GLN A 67 2.87 14.16 13.01
N HIS A 68 2.92 15.42 12.62
CA HIS A 68 2.12 16.52 13.19
C HIS A 68 0.92 16.93 12.33
N TYR A 69 0.59 16.14 11.30
CA TYR A 69 -0.52 16.43 10.40
C TYR A 69 -1.63 15.39 10.58
N ASP A 70 -2.87 15.85 10.63
CA ASP A 70 -4.04 14.96 10.72
C ASP A 70 -4.42 14.37 9.36
N ASN A 71 -4.10 15.07 8.28
CA ASN A 71 -4.41 14.66 6.92
C ASN A 71 -3.14 14.80 6.08
N LEU A 72 -2.77 13.74 5.36
CA LEU A 72 -1.62 13.78 4.45
C LEU A 72 -1.82 12.84 3.28
N VAL A 73 -1.17 13.18 2.18
CA VAL A 73 -1.05 12.32 1.01
C VAL A 73 0.42 12.00 0.83
N CYS A 74 0.76 10.73 0.83
CA CYS A 74 2.08 10.24 0.48
C CYS A 74 2.03 9.76 -0.97
N ILE A 75 2.94 10.25 -1.82
CA ILE A 75 3.11 9.79 -3.19
C ILE A 75 4.51 9.21 -3.31
N THR A 76 4.60 7.94 -3.66
CA THR A 76 5.88 7.25 -3.89
C THR A 76 6.19 7.30 -5.38
N ILE A 77 7.35 7.86 -5.73
CA ILE A 77 7.82 7.96 -7.12
C ILE A 77 9.09 7.13 -7.24
N GLY A 78 9.03 6.10 -8.06
CA GLY A 78 10.16 5.24 -8.39
C GLY A 78 9.92 4.57 -9.74
N THR A 79 10.20 3.27 -9.83
CA THR A 79 9.87 2.50 -11.04
C THR A 79 8.36 2.46 -11.31
N GLY A 80 7.55 2.57 -10.25
CA GLY A 80 6.12 2.81 -10.31
C GLY A 80 5.73 4.15 -9.68
N ILE A 81 4.42 4.42 -9.66
CA ILE A 81 3.83 5.49 -8.85
C ILE A 81 2.73 4.88 -8.00
N GLY A 82 2.89 4.98 -6.69
CA GLY A 82 1.87 4.60 -5.71
C GLY A 82 1.60 5.74 -4.75
N GLY A 83 0.74 5.49 -3.78
CA GLY A 83 0.57 6.39 -2.67
C GLY A 83 -0.43 5.92 -1.64
N GLY A 84 -0.43 6.62 -0.52
CA GLY A 84 -1.35 6.38 0.60
C GLY A 84 -1.97 7.70 1.06
N ILE A 85 -3.23 7.61 1.48
CA ILE A 85 -4.01 8.78 1.93
C ILE A 85 -4.35 8.58 3.40
N ILE A 86 -4.03 9.57 4.23
CA ILE A 86 -4.43 9.62 5.64
C ILE A 86 -5.45 10.74 5.80
N VAL A 87 -6.58 10.43 6.44
CA VAL A 87 -7.62 11.41 6.80
C VAL A 87 -7.94 11.23 8.27
N GLY A 88 -7.85 12.30 9.07
CA GLY A 88 -8.10 12.24 10.50
C GLY A 88 -7.19 11.26 11.25
N ARG A 89 -5.92 11.14 10.82
CA ARG A 89 -4.92 10.18 11.33
C ARG A 89 -5.27 8.70 11.11
N GLU A 90 -6.20 8.42 10.21
CA GLU A 90 -6.54 7.06 9.79
C GLU A 90 -6.26 6.84 8.31
N LEU A 91 -5.85 5.62 7.96
CA LEU A 91 -5.60 5.24 6.58
C LEU A 91 -6.91 5.16 5.80
N TYR A 92 -7.03 6.01 4.77
CA TYR A 92 -8.15 6.02 3.85
C TYR A 92 -7.87 5.09 2.67
N ARG A 93 -8.54 3.94 2.67
CA ARG A 93 -8.36 2.88 1.65
C ARG A 93 -9.37 2.95 0.50
N GLY A 94 -10.41 3.77 0.64
CA GLY A 94 -11.56 3.79 -0.27
C GLY A 94 -12.41 2.52 -0.17
N ALA A 95 -13.53 2.47 -0.91
CA ALA A 95 -14.53 1.40 -0.81
C ALA A 95 -14.03 0.01 -1.31
N HIS A 96 -12.96 0.00 -2.10
CA HIS A 96 -12.41 -1.21 -2.72
C HIS A 96 -10.91 -1.39 -2.47
N PHE A 97 -10.35 -0.72 -1.46
CA PHE A 97 -8.92 -0.83 -1.09
C PHE A 97 -7.92 -0.37 -2.18
N HIS A 98 -8.36 0.45 -3.14
CA HIS A 98 -7.54 0.98 -4.24
C HIS A 98 -7.37 2.52 -4.17
N ALA A 99 -7.68 3.16 -3.04
CA ALA A 99 -7.37 4.58 -2.89
C ALA A 99 -5.86 4.81 -2.89
N GLY A 100 -5.40 5.89 -3.52
CA GLY A 100 -3.96 6.19 -3.61
C GLY A 100 -3.26 5.64 -4.87
N GLU A 101 -4.00 5.06 -5.81
CA GLU A 101 -3.51 4.69 -7.16
C GLU A 101 -3.23 5.92 -8.04
N PHE A 102 -2.31 6.79 -7.59
CA PHE A 102 -1.97 8.02 -8.29
C PHE A 102 -1.34 7.76 -9.67
N GLY A 103 -0.73 6.59 -9.86
CA GLY A 103 -0.13 6.19 -11.12
C GLY A 103 -1.12 6.14 -12.29
N VAL A 104 -2.42 5.92 -12.06
CA VAL A 104 -3.44 5.87 -13.13
C VAL A 104 -4.03 7.24 -13.48
N LEU A 105 -3.70 8.30 -12.73
CA LEU A 105 -4.20 9.64 -13.02
C LEU A 105 -3.72 10.11 -14.39
N ALA A 106 -4.62 10.57 -15.24
CA ALA A 106 -4.26 11.16 -16.52
C ALA A 106 -3.64 12.55 -16.29
N VAL A 107 -2.38 12.71 -16.67
CA VAL A 107 -1.63 13.98 -16.51
C VAL A 107 -1.03 14.47 -17.81
N GLY A 108 -0.93 13.60 -18.82
CA GLY A 108 -0.43 13.95 -20.14
C GLY A 108 -1.44 14.70 -21.01
N ARG A 109 -0.94 15.44 -21.99
CA ARG A 109 -1.79 16.19 -22.94
C ARG A 109 -2.66 15.28 -23.80
N ASN A 110 -2.31 13.99 -23.92
CA ASN A 110 -3.08 12.99 -24.66
C ASN A 110 -3.68 11.93 -23.73
N GLY A 111 -3.84 12.25 -22.44
CA GLY A 111 -4.39 11.32 -21.45
C GLY A 111 -3.39 10.26 -20.98
N GLU A 112 -2.09 10.45 -21.21
CA GLU A 112 -1.08 9.57 -20.64
C GLU A 112 -1.13 9.60 -19.11
N SER A 113 -1.00 8.43 -18.50
CA SER A 113 -1.06 8.29 -17.06
C SER A 113 0.18 8.88 -16.38
N MET A 114 0.04 9.22 -15.10
CA MET A 114 1.13 9.73 -14.27
C MET A 114 2.28 8.73 -14.23
N LEU A 115 1.98 7.43 -14.14
CA LEU A 115 2.98 6.36 -14.22
C LEU A 115 3.84 6.47 -15.48
N LYS A 116 3.23 6.73 -16.64
CA LYS A 116 3.93 6.80 -17.93
C LYS A 116 4.83 8.04 -18.05
N ILE A 117 4.46 9.14 -17.39
CA ILE A 117 5.14 10.44 -17.56
C ILE A 117 6.16 10.71 -16.45
N ALA A 118 5.86 10.29 -15.22
CA ALA A 118 6.57 10.73 -14.02
C ALA A 118 7.29 9.60 -13.26
N SER A 119 7.17 8.33 -13.69
CA SER A 119 7.99 7.26 -13.11
C SER A 119 9.43 7.33 -13.61
N THR A 120 10.35 6.72 -12.85
CA THR A 120 11.78 6.64 -13.19
C THR A 120 12.10 5.47 -14.13
N SER A 121 11.09 4.74 -14.62
CA SER A 121 11.23 3.61 -15.56
C SER A 121 11.24 4.04 -17.03
N GLY A 122 11.34 5.35 -17.29
CA GLY A 122 11.36 5.94 -18.64
C GLY A 122 12.49 5.43 -19.52
#